data_AF-A0A434A7Z8-F1
#
_entry.id   AF-A0A434A7Z8-F1
#
_cell.length_a   1.000
_cell.length_b   1.000
_cell.length_c   1.000
_cell.angle_alpha   90.00
_cell.angle_beta   90.00
_cell.angle_gamma   90.00
#
_symmetry.space_group_name_H-M   'P 1'
#
loop_
_entity.id
_entity.type
_entity.pdbx_description
1 polymer ?
#
loop_
_entity_poly.entity_id
_entity_poly.type
_entity_poly.pdbx_seq_one_letter_code
_entity_poly.pdbx_strand_id
1 'polypeptide(L)'
;MMKNLKQKTDKALRTAQYKSTFLTTTEFMARKGKTVYISKEFHQKLNLLVFMLGGGKVTLADYLQNLLQHHFEDFGAEMKELYGKTDKPNF
;
A
#
# COMPACT_ATOMS: atom_id res chain seq x y z
N MET A 1 -32.50 13.31 -5.26
CA MET A 1 -32.34 11.93 -4.74
C MET A 1 -31.17 11.15 -5.39
N MET A 2 -30.78 11.42 -6.63
CA MET A 2 -29.75 10.63 -7.36
C MET A 2 -28.28 10.91 -6.97
N LYS A 3 -27.96 12.10 -6.44
CA LYS A 3 -26.58 12.47 -6.03
C LYS A 3 -26.04 11.60 -4.87
N ASN A 4 -26.91 11.24 -3.92
CA ASN A 4 -26.55 10.41 -2.76
C ASN A 4 -26.33 8.94 -3.12
N LEU A 5 -27.00 8.40 -4.14
CA LEU A 5 -26.73 7.05 -4.62
C LEU A 5 -25.35 6.99 -5.29
N LYS A 6 -25.05 7.93 -6.20
CA LYS A 6 -23.76 7.97 -6.91
C LYS A 6 -22.56 8.08 -5.93
N GLN A 7 -22.62 8.98 -4.96
CA GLN A 7 -21.59 9.10 -3.91
C GLN A 7 -21.43 7.83 -3.05
N LYS A 8 -22.53 7.12 -2.77
CA LYS A 8 -22.49 5.87 -2.01
C LYS A 8 -21.81 4.75 -2.81
N THR A 9 -22.05 4.68 -4.11
CA THR A 9 -21.41 3.74 -5.02
C THR A 9 -19.91 4.03 -5.18
N ASP A 10 -19.54 5.31 -5.33
CA ASP A 10 -18.15 5.73 -5.44
C ASP A 10 -17.33 5.41 -4.17
N LYS A 11 -17.92 5.60 -2.99
CA LYS A 11 -17.29 5.23 -1.72
C LYS A 11 -17.11 3.71 -1.60
N ALA A 12 -18.10 2.93 -2.00
CA ALA A 12 -18.02 1.48 -1.97
C ALA A 12 -16.92 0.96 -2.92
N LEU A 13 -16.84 1.53 -4.12
CA LEU A 13 -15.79 1.22 -5.09
C LEU A 13 -14.40 1.53 -4.54
N ARG A 14 -14.18 2.73 -3.99
CA ARG A 14 -12.88 3.10 -3.40
C ARG A 14 -12.50 2.21 -2.22
N THR A 15 -13.49 1.80 -1.43
CA THR A 15 -13.26 0.86 -0.32
C THR A 15 -12.85 -0.52 -0.82
N ALA A 16 -13.48 -1.01 -1.89
CA ALA A 16 -13.15 -2.28 -2.51
C ALA A 16 -11.73 -2.23 -3.12
N GLN A 17 -11.42 -1.15 -3.85
CA GLN A 17 -10.08 -0.92 -4.43
C GLN A 17 -9.01 -0.87 -3.35
N TYR A 18 -9.23 -0.10 -2.27
CA TYR A 18 -8.28 -0.03 -1.16
C TYR A 18 -7.98 -1.43 -0.58
N LYS A 19 -9.03 -2.25 -0.38
CA LYS A 19 -8.87 -3.61 0.12
C LYS A 19 -8.08 -4.49 -0.84
N SER A 20 -8.41 -4.47 -2.14
CA SER A 20 -7.72 -5.29 -3.14
C SER A 20 -6.28 -4.86 -3.38
N THR A 21 -5.96 -3.58 -3.16
CA THR A 21 -4.62 -3.04 -3.37
C THR A 21 -3.73 -3.26 -2.16
N PHE A 22 -4.19 -2.95 -0.94
CA PHE A 22 -3.32 -2.89 0.25
C PHE A 22 -3.52 -4.04 1.24
N LEU A 23 -4.69 -4.69 1.24
CA LEU A 23 -5.07 -5.70 2.24
C LEU A 23 -5.12 -7.10 1.63
N THR A 24 -4.09 -7.44 0.85
CA THR A 24 -3.88 -8.75 0.24
C THR A 24 -2.62 -9.40 0.80
N THR A 25 -2.60 -10.72 0.87
CA THR A 25 -1.41 -11.49 1.27
C THR A 25 -0.42 -11.53 0.12
N THR A 26 0.86 -11.49 0.44
CA THR A 26 1.95 -11.56 -0.53
C THR A 26 2.78 -12.83 -0.33
N GLU A 27 3.61 -13.17 -1.31
CA GLU A 27 4.61 -14.24 -1.14
C GLU A 27 5.85 -13.77 -0.37
N PHE A 28 5.88 -12.50 0.05
CA PHE A 28 7.02 -11.90 0.73
C PHE A 28 7.16 -12.44 2.16
N MET A 29 8.32 -12.99 2.44
CA MET A 29 8.67 -13.50 3.75
C MET A 29 9.45 -12.44 4.51
N ALA A 30 8.88 -11.86 5.56
CA ALA A 30 9.51 -10.78 6.34
C ALA A 30 10.96 -11.08 6.76
N ARG A 31 11.27 -12.34 7.11
CA ARG A 31 12.62 -12.81 7.47
C ARG A 31 13.66 -12.72 6.34
N LYS A 32 13.22 -12.66 5.08
CA LYS A 32 14.06 -12.45 3.90
C LYS A 32 14.22 -10.95 3.56
N GLY A 33 13.49 -10.09 4.27
CA GLY A 33 13.53 -8.64 4.10
C GLY A 33 14.73 -7.98 4.75
N LYS A 34 14.77 -6.65 4.61
CA LYS A 34 15.67 -5.76 5.35
C LYS A 34 14.85 -4.91 6.32
N THR A 35 15.43 -4.58 7.46
CA THR A 35 14.79 -3.71 8.45
C THR A 35 14.98 -2.24 8.05
N VAL A 36 13.91 -1.45 8.15
CA VAL A 36 13.93 0.01 8.04
C VAL A 36 13.27 0.62 9.28
N TYR A 37 13.72 1.80 9.70
CA TYR A 37 13.10 2.50 10.81
C TYR A 37 11.89 3.32 10.34
N ILE A 38 10.81 3.24 11.11
CA ILE A 38 9.65 4.13 10.99
C ILE A 38 9.38 4.76 12.36
N SER A 39 8.68 5.90 12.39
CA SER A 39 8.34 6.51 13.66
C SER A 39 7.48 5.55 14.50
N LYS A 40 7.61 5.62 15.83
CA LYS A 40 6.80 4.82 16.76
C LYS A 40 5.30 5.00 16.51
N GLU A 41 4.89 6.22 16.22
CA GLU A 41 3.50 6.56 15.91
C GLU A 41 3.01 5.85 14.65
N PHE A 42 3.78 5.88 13.56
CA PHE A 42 3.42 5.17 12.33
C PHE A 42 3.42 3.66 12.54
N HIS A 43 4.40 3.12 13.27
CA HIS A 43 4.41 1.70 13.61
C HIS A 43 3.12 1.28 14.32
N GLN A 44 2.64 2.06 15.30
CA GLN A 44 1.39 1.79 16.00
C GLN A 44 0.17 1.88 15.07
N LYS A 45 0.07 2.93 14.26
CA LYS A 45 -1.05 3.12 13.31
C LYS A 45 -1.14 1.98 12.31
N LEU A 46 0.00 1.58 11.73
CA LEU A 46 0.06 0.50 10.74
C LEU A 46 -0.31 -0.86 11.35
N ASN A 47 0.18 -1.16 12.56
CA ASN A 47 -0.20 -2.38 13.25
C ASN A 47 -1.70 -2.43 13.56
N LEU A 48 -2.29 -1.34 14.05
CA LEU A 48 -3.73 -1.27 14.31
C LEU A 48 -4.54 -1.44 13.02
N LEU A 49 -4.12 -0.80 11.93
CA LEU A 49 -4.77 -0.91 10.62
C LEU A 49 -4.80 -2.37 10.15
N VAL A 50 -3.65 -3.03 10.14
CA VAL A 50 -3.53 -4.43 9.72
C VAL A 50 -4.30 -5.36 10.65
N PHE A 51 -4.25 -5.14 11.96
CA PHE A 51 -5.01 -5.93 12.93
C PHE A 51 -6.53 -5.82 12.70
N MET A 52 -7.04 -4.61 12.53
CA MET A 52 -8.48 -4.37 12.38
C MET A 52 -9.01 -4.79 10.99
N LEU A 53 -8.24 -4.56 9.94
CA LEU A 53 -8.72 -4.70 8.55
C LEU A 53 -8.17 -5.93 7.82
N GLY A 54 -7.07 -6.51 8.29
CA GLY A 54 -6.37 -7.63 7.66
C GLY A 54 -6.97 -9.00 7.95
N GLY A 55 -8.02 -9.09 8.78
CA GLY A 55 -8.78 -10.32 9.04
C GLY A 55 -7.93 -11.48 9.55
N GLY A 56 -6.80 -11.19 10.21
CA GLY A 56 -5.83 -12.18 10.70
C GLY A 56 -5.00 -12.88 9.60
N LYS A 57 -5.18 -12.52 8.33
CA LYS A 57 -4.47 -13.12 7.19
C LYS A 57 -3.36 -12.24 6.65
N VAL A 58 -3.59 -10.92 6.64
CA VAL A 58 -2.62 -9.94 6.17
C VAL A 58 -1.68 -9.58 7.31
N THR A 59 -0.38 -9.66 7.07
CA THR A 59 0.65 -9.24 8.02
C THR A 59 1.05 -7.78 7.80
N LEU A 60 1.77 -7.19 8.77
CA LEU A 60 2.36 -5.85 8.59
C LEU A 60 3.34 -5.84 7.40
N ALA A 61 4.05 -6.94 7.19
CA ALA A 61 4.97 -7.08 6.06
C ALA A 61 4.22 -7.09 4.72
N ASP A 62 3.11 -7.82 4.62
CA ASP A 62 2.26 -7.81 3.42
C ASP A 62 1.75 -6.41 3.10
N TYR A 63 1.21 -5.71 4.12
CA TYR A 63 0.69 -4.37 3.94
C TYR A 63 1.77 -3.38 3.46
N LEU A 64 2.96 -3.44 4.06
CA LEU A 64 4.07 -2.59 3.65
C LEU A 64 4.58 -2.95 2.26
N GLN A 65 4.64 -4.23 1.91
CA GLN A 65 5.03 -4.68 0.57
C GLN A 65 4.07 -4.15 -0.50
N ASN A 66 2.76 -4.29 -0.28
CA ASN A 66 1.73 -3.75 -1.16
C ASN A 66 1.80 -2.23 -1.29
N LEU A 67 2.01 -1.53 -0.17
CA LEU A 67 2.15 -0.07 -0.13
C LEU A 67 3.34 0.40 -0.96
N LEU A 68 4.49 -0.26 -0.81
CA LEU A 68 5.70 0.06 -1.56
C LEU A 68 5.52 -0.25 -3.05
N GLN A 69 4.97 -1.42 -3.39
CA GLN A 69 4.72 -1.80 -4.78
C GLN A 69 3.81 -0.78 -5.47
N HIS A 70 2.65 -0.47 -4.88
CA HIS A 70 1.74 0.53 -5.42
C HIS A 70 2.39 1.91 -5.54
N HIS A 71 3.23 2.32 -4.57
CA HIS A 71 3.93 3.59 -4.66
C HIS A 71 4.90 3.65 -5.84
N PHE A 72 5.66 2.57 -6.11
CA PHE A 72 6.56 2.53 -7.25
C PHE A 72 5.82 2.40 -8.59
N GLU A 73 4.69 1.69 -8.62
CA GLU A 73 3.82 1.60 -9.81
C GLU A 73 3.23 2.97 -10.16
N ASP A 74 2.73 3.71 -9.17
CA ASP A 74 2.09 5.02 -9.38
C ASP A 74 3.10 6.14 -9.69
N PHE A 75 4.27 6.13 -9.05
CA PHE A 75 5.21 7.27 -9.07
C PHE A 75 6.55 6.95 -9.74
N GLY A 76 6.72 5.74 -10.29
CA GLY A 76 7.99 5.29 -10.88
C GLY A 76 8.41 6.12 -12.10
N ALA A 77 7.46 6.72 -12.83
CA ALA A 77 7.77 7.59 -13.96
C ALA A 77 8.37 8.94 -13.49
N GLU A 78 7.75 9.56 -12.49
CA GLU A 78 8.19 10.79 -11.86
C GLU A 78 9.55 10.61 -11.19
N MET A 79 9.78 9.47 -10.52
CA MET A 79 11.10 9.15 -9.96
C MET A 79 12.19 9.05 -11.03
N LYS A 80 11.88 8.49 -12.21
CA LYS A 80 12.82 8.42 -13.35
C LYS A 80 13.12 9.82 -13.90
N GLU A 81 12.11 10.67 -14.02
CA GLU A 81 12.28 12.06 -14.44
C GLU A 81 13.18 12.83 -13.46
N LEU A 82 12.94 12.70 -12.16
CA LEU A 82 13.74 13.34 -11.11
C LEU A 82 15.19 12.83 -11.05
N TYR A 83 15.45 11.57 -11.40
CA TYR A 83 16.81 11.01 -11.38
C TYR A 83 17.71 11.59 -12.47
N GLY A 84 17.14 11.99 -13.62
CA GLY A 84 17.84 12.76 -14.66
C GLY A 84 19.03 12.07 -15.35
N LYS A 85 19.26 10.77 -15.16
CA LYS A 85 20.35 10.01 -15.81
C LYS A 85 19.84 8.86 -16.68
N THR A 86 20.63 8.53 -17.71
CA THR A 86 20.34 7.52 -18.74
C THR A 86 20.47 6.07 -18.27
N ASP A 87 21.18 5.82 -17.17
CA ASP A 87 21.19 4.52 -16.52
C ASP A 87 19.83 4.32 -15.86
N LYS A 88 19.01 3.42 -16.42
CA LYS A 88 17.63 3.20 -15.99
C LYS A 88 17.61 2.68 -14.55
N PRO A 89 17.22 3.48 -13.53
CA PRO A 89 16.91 2.90 -12.25
C PRO A 89 15.70 1.98 -12.44
N ASN A 90 15.84 0.74 -11.99
CA ASN A 90 14.73 -0.21 -11.92
C ASN A 90 14.02 0.00 -10.58
N PHE A 91 13.13 1.00 -10.56
CA PHE A 91 12.15 1.23 -9.50
C PHE A 91 10.96 0.31 -9.68
#